data_AF-A0A6G3ZA67-F1
#
_entry.id   AF-A0A6G3ZA67-F1
#
_cell.length_a   1.000
_cell.length_b   1.000
_cell.length_c   1.000
_cell.angle_alpha   90.00
_cell.angle_beta   90.00
_cell.angle_gamma   90.00
#
_symmetry.space_group_name_H-M   'P 1'
#
loop_
_entity.id
_entity.type
_entity.pdbx_description
1 polymer ?
#
loop_
_entity_poly.entity_id
_entity_poly.type
_entity_poly.pdbx_seq_one_letter_code
_entity_poly.pdbx_strand_id
1 'polypeptide(L)' 'SQFYITLADLPFLDGNYAVFGYVTEGMDIVDGIEQGDVIESATVTAGIENLQQPE' A
#
# COMPACT_ATOMS: atom_id res chain seq x y z
N SER A 1 11.64 -1.51 -5.81
CA SER A 1 10.39 -2.21 -5.45
C SER A 1 9.20 -1.41 -5.98
N GLN A 2 8.09 -2.05 -6.29
CA GLN A 2 6.83 -1.39 -6.66
C GLN A 2 5.69 -2.02 -5.85
N PHE A 3 4.73 -1.21 -5.45
CA PHE A 3 3.48 -1.66 -4.83
C PHE A 3 2.33 -0.79 -5.38
N TYR A 4 1.10 -1.24 -5.15
CA TYR A 4 -0.10 -0.57 -5.60
C TYR A 4 -1.03 -0.35 -4.40
N ILE A 5 -1.77 0.75 -4.43
CA ILE A 5 -2.92 1.00 -3.57
C ILE A 5 -4.15 0.96 -4.48
N THR A 6 -5.14 0.15 -4.14
CA THR A 6 -6.37 0.03 -4.91
C THR A 6 -7.28 1.21 -4.63
N LEU A 7 -7.68 1.95 -5.66
CA LEU A 7 -8.62 3.09 -5.55
C LEU A 7 -10.10 2.66 -5.62
N ALA A 8 -10.34 1.36 -5.82
CA ALA A 8 -11.66 0.74 -5.87
C ALA A 8 -11.50 -0.78 -5.65
N ASP A 9 -12.62 -1.50 -5.51
CA ASP A 9 -12.62 -2.96 -5.49
C ASP A 9 -12.22 -3.54 -6.85
N LEU A 10 -11.19 -4.38 -6.89
CA LEU A 10 -10.63 -4.97 -8.12
C LEU A 10 -10.56 -6.50 -8.05
N PRO A 11 -11.70 -7.21 -7.99
CA PRO A 11 -11.73 -8.67 -7.79
C PRO A 11 -11.03 -9.47 -8.91
N PHE A 12 -10.84 -8.87 -10.08
CA PHE A 12 -10.08 -9.50 -11.17
C PHE A 12 -8.57 -9.61 -10.89
N LEU A 13 -8.05 -8.91 -9.86
CA LEU A 13 -6.67 -9.02 -9.41
C LEU A 13 -6.47 -10.18 -8.42
N ASP A 14 -7.53 -10.77 -7.89
CA ASP A 14 -7.48 -11.83 -6.89
C ASP A 14 -6.69 -13.04 -7.41
N GLY A 15 -5.71 -13.49 -6.62
CA GLY A 15 -4.81 -14.59 -6.97
C GLY A 15 -3.67 -14.22 -7.93
N ASN A 16 -3.72 -13.04 -8.57
CA ASN A 16 -2.65 -12.55 -9.46
C ASN A 16 -1.66 -11.63 -8.75
N TYR A 17 -2.07 -11.00 -7.64
CA TYR A 17 -1.26 -10.09 -6.85
C TYR A 17 -1.24 -10.51 -5.37
N ALA A 18 -0.09 -10.29 -4.72
CA ALA A 18 0.06 -10.55 -3.30
C ALA A 18 -0.37 -9.31 -2.49
N VAL A 19 -1.47 -9.42 -1.75
CA VAL A 19 -1.88 -8.42 -0.77
C VAL A 19 -0.97 -8.53 0.45
N PHE A 20 -0.32 -7.43 0.84
CA PHE A 20 0.61 -7.40 1.99
C PHE A 20 0.20 -6.40 3.08
N GLY A 21 -0.88 -5.65 2.88
CA GLY A 21 -1.39 -4.66 3.83
C GLY A 21 -2.73 -4.09 3.40
N TYR A 22 -3.32 -3.27 4.27
CA TYR A 22 -4.56 -2.54 4.03
C TYR A 22 -4.49 -1.16 4.68
N VAL A 23 -5.22 -0.20 4.13
CA VAL A 23 -5.30 1.16 4.67
C VAL A 23 -6.25 1.15 5.87
N THR A 24 -5.79 1.65 7.01
CA THR A 24 -6.58 1.71 8.26
C THR A 24 -7.29 3.05 8.43
N GLU A 25 -6.74 4.13 7.88
CA GLU A 25 -7.22 5.50 8.01
C GLU A 25 -6.94 6.30 6.73
N GLY A 26 -7.81 7.25 6.37
CA GLY A 26 -7.60 8.16 5.23
C GLY A 26 -7.95 7.58 3.85
N MET A 27 -8.88 6.61 3.76
CA MET A 27 -9.32 6.08 2.46
C MET A 27 -9.96 7.14 1.55
N ASP A 28 -10.60 8.16 2.13
CA ASP A 28 -11.13 9.30 1.39
C ASP A 28 -10.03 10.10 0.67
N ILE A 29 -8.82 10.17 1.24
CA ILE A 29 -7.64 10.76 0.61
C ILE A 29 -7.14 9.85 -0.51
N VAL A 30 -7.10 8.53 -0.25
CA VAL A 30 -6.70 7.53 -1.25
C VAL A 30 -7.59 7.61 -2.49
N ASP A 31 -8.91 7.65 -2.31
CA ASP A 31 -9.89 7.73 -3.39
C ASP A 31 -9.72 8.98 -4.26
N GLY A 32 -9.08 10.03 -3.74
CA GLY A 32 -8.78 11.28 -4.44
C GLY A 32 -7.43 11.33 -5.17
N ILE A 33 -6.62 10.27 -5.14
CA ILE A 33 -5.30 10.24 -5.79
C ILE A 33 -5.46 10.29 -7.32
N GLU A 34 -4.72 11.18 -7.96
CA GLU A 34 -4.73 11.38 -9.41
C GLU A 34 -3.35 11.11 -10.04
N GLN A 35 -3.34 11.00 -11.38
CA GLN A 35 -2.10 10.82 -12.12
C GLN A 35 -1.19 12.03 -11.93
N GLY A 36 0.03 11.78 -11.45
CA GLY A 36 1.04 12.81 -11.21
C GLY A 36 1.27 13.11 -9.73
N ASP A 37 0.40 12.63 -8.84
CA ASP A 37 0.64 12.67 -7.40
C ASP A 37 1.87 11.85 -7.01
N VAL A 38 2.60 12.33 -6.01
CA VAL A 38 3.88 11.77 -5.57
C VAL A 38 3.85 11.51 -4.08
N ILE A 39 4.35 10.33 -3.68
CA ILE A 39 4.64 10.03 -2.28
C ILE A 39 5.91 10.82 -1.90
N GLU A 40 5.77 11.86 -1.09
CA GLU A 40 6.91 12.67 -0.63
C GLU A 40 7.75 11.94 0.43
N SER A 41 7.10 11.17 1.31
CA SER A 41 7.76 10.39 2.36
C SER A 41 6.93 9.18 2.79
N ALA A 42 7.60 8.17 3.34
CA ALA A 42 6.97 7.02 3.97
C ALA A 42 7.76 6.65 5.24
N THR A 43 7.08 6.32 6.33
CA THR A 43 7.71 6.00 7.62
C THR A 43 7.02 4.82 8.28
N VAL A 44 7.81 3.85 8.73
CA VAL A 44 7.33 2.74 9.55
C VAL A 44 7.16 3.26 10.98
N THR A 45 5.92 3.25 11.48
CA THR A 45 5.59 3.79 12.81
C THR A 45 5.54 2.72 13.91
N ALA A 46 5.39 1.44 13.54
CA ALA A 46 5.37 0.30 14.46
C ALA A 46 5.83 -0.99 13.76
N GLY A 47 6.29 -1.97 14.54
CA GLY A 47 6.57 -3.33 14.06
C GLY A 47 7.92 -3.51 13.37
N ILE A 48 8.82 -2.53 13.43
CA ILE A 48 10.16 -2.61 12.83
C ILE A 48 11.00 -3.74 13.42
N GLU A 49 10.76 -4.08 14.69
CA GLU A 49 11.37 -5.19 15.41
C GLU A 49 11.08 -6.56 14.80
N ASN A 50 10.04 -6.67 13.97
CA ASN A 50 9.67 -7.92 13.29
C ASN A 50 10.38 -8.11 11.95
N LEU A 51 11.13 -7.11 11.48
CA LEU A 51 11.85 -7.20 10.20
C LEU A 51 12.99 -8.22 10.30
N GLN A 52 12.91 -9.27 9.50
CA GLN A 52 13.99 -10.25 9.34
C GLN A 52 14.74 -9.96 8.04
N GLN A 53 16.07 -9.87 8.12
CA GLN A 53 16.90 -9.72 6.93
C GLN A 53 17.09 -11.08 6.25
N PRO A 54 17.03 -11.14 4.92
CA PRO A 54 17.40 -12.36 4.20
C PRO A 54 18.87 -12.71 4.47
N GLU A 55 19.19 -14.00 4.58
CA GLU A 55 20.57 -14.51 4.65
C GLU A 55 21.36 -14.28 3.35
#